data_AF-A0A1A0FFX4-F1
#
_entry.id   AF-A0A1A0FFX4-F1
#
_cell.length_a   1.000
_cell.length_b   1.000
_cell.length_c   1.000
_cell.angle_alpha   90.00
_cell.angle_beta   90.00
_cell.angle_gamma   90.00
#
_symmetry.space_group_name_H-M   'P 1'
#
loop_
_entity.id
_entity.type
_entity.pdbx_description
1 polymer ?
#
loop_
_entity_poly.entity_id
_entity_poly.type
_entity_poly.pdbx_seq_one_letter_code
_entity_poly.pdbx_strand_id
1 'polypeptide(L)'
;MQTSSHQASAAADDAPNQEGIPSSELSPTEINEESIYEFVAETAEVTMNQPAYLLVEGVGMNGGYSFRNNIVIRGNALHISSLGWAPSALSPGSGSAVLNMRAELKDGNQLIQAVVLENSGINAWPDDPQYTPVGHATIRLPEPQPDTTLSLHFQGTFIYQTSSGSVTPMPPSTSKMISIQVVAK
;
A
#
# COMPACT_ATOMS: atom_id res chain seq x y z
N MET A 1 -2.05 -10.84 78.22
CA MET A 1 -1.86 -12.10 78.98
C MET A 1 -3.15 -12.90 78.86
N GLN A 2 -3.03 -14.13 78.32
CA GLN A 2 -3.78 -15.38 78.58
C GLN A 2 -5.15 -15.28 79.30
N THR A 3 -6.24 -15.99 78.96
CA THR A 3 -6.46 -17.19 78.11
C THR A 3 -7.97 -17.52 78.06
N SER A 4 -8.39 -18.10 76.92
CA SER A 4 -9.26 -19.29 76.75
C SER A 4 -10.76 -19.28 77.13
N SER A 5 -11.57 -19.20 76.06
CA SER A 5 -12.56 -20.19 75.56
C SER A 5 -13.21 -21.20 76.51
N HIS A 6 -14.55 -21.25 76.44
CA HIS A 6 -15.40 -22.33 76.94
C HIS A 6 -15.81 -23.32 75.83
N GLN A 7 -15.74 -24.60 76.21
CA GLN A 7 -16.67 -25.72 75.96
C GLN A 7 -16.86 -26.21 74.51
N ALA A 8 -16.46 -27.45 74.20
CA ALA A 8 -17.18 -28.73 74.40
C ALA A 8 -18.36 -28.86 73.41
N SER A 9 -18.58 -29.94 72.66
CA SER A 9 -18.52 -31.38 72.97
C SER A 9 -18.70 -32.12 71.63
N ALA A 10 -17.79 -33.02 71.25
CA ALA A 10 -17.94 -34.49 71.21
C ALA A 10 -19.07 -35.07 70.31
N ALA A 11 -18.65 -35.79 69.26
CA ALA A 11 -19.11 -37.13 68.80
C ALA A 11 -18.57 -37.32 67.36
N ALA A 12 -17.46 -38.03 67.11
CA ALA A 12 -17.21 -39.48 67.14
C ALA A 12 -17.68 -40.23 65.86
N ASP A 13 -16.70 -40.93 65.25
CA ASP A 13 -16.75 -41.92 64.15
C ASP A 13 -17.21 -41.41 62.77
N ASP A 14 -16.60 -41.75 61.64
CA ASP A 14 -15.87 -42.98 61.26
C ASP A 14 -14.96 -42.64 60.04
N ALA A 15 -13.79 -43.28 59.93
CA ALA A 15 -12.87 -43.11 58.79
C ALA A 15 -13.28 -44.02 57.61
N PRO A 16 -12.96 -43.70 56.34
CA PRO A 16 -11.61 -43.99 55.83
C PRO A 16 -11.04 -42.95 54.83
N ASN A 17 -9.71 -42.96 54.73
CA ASN A 17 -8.88 -42.26 53.74
C ASN A 17 -9.31 -42.53 52.28
N GLN A 18 -9.39 -41.47 51.46
CA GLN A 18 -8.87 -41.48 50.09
C GLN A 18 -8.24 -40.12 49.76
N GLU A 19 -6.94 -40.15 49.44
CA GLU A 19 -6.19 -39.09 48.79
C GLU A 19 -6.71 -38.90 47.36
N GLY A 20 -6.84 -37.65 46.88
CA GLY A 20 -7.19 -37.43 45.47
C GLY A 20 -7.42 -35.98 45.04
N ILE A 21 -6.32 -35.30 44.69
CA ILE A 21 -6.16 -34.25 43.66
C ILE A 21 -6.77 -32.85 43.94
N PRO A 22 -5.96 -31.76 43.94
CA PRO A 22 -6.49 -30.39 43.95
C PRO A 22 -7.19 -30.07 42.62
N SER A 23 -8.43 -29.59 42.72
CA SER A 23 -9.21 -29.04 41.61
C SER A 23 -8.41 -27.95 40.91
N SER A 24 -7.82 -28.31 39.76
CA SER A 24 -7.33 -27.34 38.80
C SER A 24 -8.56 -26.76 38.11
N GLU A 25 -9.05 -25.62 38.60
CA GLU A 25 -9.96 -24.78 37.84
C GLU A 25 -9.23 -24.37 36.55
N LEU A 26 -9.58 -25.05 35.47
CA LEU A 26 -9.16 -24.73 34.12
C LEU A 26 -9.66 -23.33 33.79
N SER A 27 -8.71 -22.45 33.50
CA SER A 27 -8.91 -21.11 32.95
C SER A 27 -9.91 -21.13 31.79
N PRO A 28 -10.78 -20.11 31.65
CA PRO A 28 -11.64 -20.01 30.49
C PRO A 28 -10.74 -19.96 29.25
N THR A 29 -10.94 -20.92 28.36
CA THR A 29 -10.36 -20.90 27.02
C THR A 29 -10.91 -19.66 26.32
N GLU A 30 -10.10 -18.61 26.21
CA GLU A 30 -10.35 -17.52 25.27
C GLU A 30 -10.50 -18.17 23.89
N ILE A 31 -11.73 -18.12 23.38
CA ILE A 31 -12.01 -18.47 21.98
C ILE A 31 -11.31 -17.39 21.17
N ASN A 32 -10.12 -17.72 20.64
CA ASN A 32 -9.43 -16.90 19.67
C ASN A 32 -10.28 -16.95 18.39
N GLU A 33 -11.19 -15.99 18.22
CA GLU A 33 -11.84 -15.75 16.94
C GLU A 33 -10.72 -15.47 15.93
N GLU A 34 -10.51 -16.39 14.97
CA GLU A 34 -9.61 -16.19 13.85
C GLU A 34 -10.07 -14.94 13.09
N SER A 35 -9.54 -13.79 13.49
CA SER A 35 -9.80 -12.53 12.83
C SER A 35 -9.23 -12.62 11.43
N ILE A 36 -10.09 -12.63 10.42
CA ILE A 36 -9.67 -12.62 9.02
C ILE A 36 -9.22 -11.20 8.70
N TYR A 37 -7.98 -11.03 8.26
CA TYR A 37 -7.42 -9.73 7.92
C TYR A 37 -7.44 -9.51 6.40
N GLU A 38 -7.64 -8.27 5.97
CA GLU A 38 -7.48 -7.88 4.56
C GLU A 38 -6.72 -6.55 4.41
N PHE A 39 -6.01 -6.41 3.29
CA PHE A 39 -5.38 -5.14 2.95
C PHE A 39 -6.40 -4.19 2.32
N VAL A 40 -6.45 -2.97 2.85
CA VAL A 40 -7.21 -1.86 2.28
C VAL A 40 -6.24 -0.74 1.92
N ALA A 41 -6.27 -0.35 0.65
CA ALA A 41 -5.72 0.91 0.21
C ALA A 41 -6.88 1.90 0.09
N GLU A 42 -6.67 3.16 0.46
CA GLU A 42 -7.56 4.22 -0.02
C GLU A 42 -7.60 4.12 -1.54
N THR A 43 -8.80 3.97 -2.12
CA THR A 43 -8.95 4.11 -3.57
C THR A 43 -8.60 5.55 -3.89
N ALA A 44 -7.36 5.75 -4.32
CA ALA A 44 -6.77 7.05 -4.44
C ALA A 44 -6.36 7.27 -5.89
N GLU A 45 -7.03 8.21 -6.55
CA GLU A 45 -6.43 8.85 -7.70
C GLU A 45 -5.25 9.67 -7.18
N VAL A 46 -4.04 9.23 -7.50
CA VAL A 46 -2.82 9.95 -7.11
C VAL A 46 -2.30 10.75 -8.27
N THR A 47 -2.34 12.07 -8.10
CA THR A 47 -1.73 13.04 -9.01
C THR A 47 -0.32 13.39 -8.57
N MET A 48 0.65 13.20 -9.46
CA MET A 48 2.03 13.69 -9.30
C MET A 48 2.31 14.72 -10.38
N ASN A 49 2.90 15.87 -10.05
CA ASN A 49 3.18 16.96 -10.99
C ASN A 49 4.63 17.39 -10.89
N GLN A 50 5.26 17.68 -12.04
CA GLN A 50 6.64 18.17 -12.05
C GLN A 50 6.89 19.04 -13.30
N PRO A 51 7.43 20.28 -13.14
CA PRO A 51 7.75 21.15 -14.26
C PRO A 51 9.05 20.76 -14.97
N ALA A 52 9.11 20.95 -16.29
CA ALA A 52 10.32 20.90 -17.10
C ALA A 52 10.41 22.11 -18.05
N TYR A 53 11.64 22.51 -18.41
CA TYR A 53 11.91 23.73 -19.17
C TYR A 53 12.85 23.46 -20.36
N LEU A 54 12.43 23.76 -21.59
CA LEU A 54 13.29 23.72 -22.79
C LEU A 54 13.34 25.09 -23.45
N LEU A 55 14.49 25.77 -23.33
CA LEU A 55 14.66 27.16 -23.78
C LEU A 55 14.69 27.33 -25.30
N VAL A 56 15.13 26.31 -26.05
CA VAL A 56 15.38 26.38 -27.52
C VAL A 56 14.12 26.68 -28.35
N GLU A 57 12.93 26.42 -27.83
CA GLU A 57 11.66 26.66 -28.54
C GLU A 57 10.71 27.62 -27.81
N GLY A 58 11.19 28.39 -26.82
CA GLY A 58 10.33 29.31 -26.05
C GLY A 58 9.31 28.60 -25.15
N VAL A 59 9.49 27.31 -24.88
CA VAL A 59 8.63 26.49 -24.01
C VAL A 59 9.01 26.78 -22.55
N GLY A 60 8.71 28.01 -22.11
CA GLY A 60 9.12 28.54 -20.81
C GLY A 60 8.28 28.07 -19.63
N MET A 61 7.10 27.47 -19.84
CA MET A 61 6.22 27.02 -18.73
C MET A 61 5.38 25.75 -19.04
N ASN A 62 5.52 25.13 -20.23
CA ASN A 62 4.59 24.09 -20.69
C ASN A 62 5.14 22.67 -20.72
N GLY A 63 6.42 22.44 -20.38
CA GLY A 63 7.03 21.11 -20.32
C GLY A 63 6.68 20.30 -19.07
N GLY A 64 5.70 20.74 -18.28
CA GLY A 64 5.24 19.99 -17.12
C GLY A 64 4.62 18.64 -17.51
N TYR A 65 4.64 17.71 -16.58
CA TYR A 65 3.91 16.45 -16.74
C TYR A 65 3.18 16.12 -15.45
N SER A 66 2.12 15.32 -15.60
CA SER A 66 1.41 14.72 -14.50
C SER A 66 1.16 13.23 -14.70
N PHE A 67 0.98 12.52 -13.60
CA PHE A 67 0.50 11.14 -13.59
C PHE A 67 -0.76 11.03 -12.78
N ARG A 68 -1.77 10.32 -13.28
CA ARG A 68 -2.93 9.83 -12.53
C ARG A 68 -2.79 8.33 -12.34
N ASN A 69 -2.72 7.90 -11.09
CA ASN A 69 -2.55 6.49 -10.75
C ASN A 69 -3.85 5.98 -10.14
N ASN A 70 -4.29 4.80 -10.57
CA ASN A 70 -5.41 4.09 -10.00
C ASN A 70 -4.94 2.77 -9.40
N ILE A 71 -5.38 2.50 -8.16
CA ILE A 71 -4.88 1.44 -7.30
C ILE A 71 -6.07 0.67 -6.76
N VAL A 72 -6.08 -0.63 -6.99
CA VAL A 72 -7.19 -1.51 -6.57
C VAL A 72 -6.60 -2.78 -5.98
N ILE A 73 -7.05 -3.15 -4.79
CA ILE A 73 -6.72 -4.45 -4.18
C ILE A 73 -7.85 -5.44 -4.49
N ARG A 74 -7.49 -6.63 -4.98
CA ARG A 74 -8.42 -7.74 -5.22
C ARG A 74 -7.80 -9.02 -4.68
N GLY A 75 -8.34 -9.55 -3.59
CA GLY A 75 -7.71 -10.66 -2.87
C GLY A 75 -6.29 -10.28 -2.42
N ASN A 76 -5.30 -11.09 -2.79
CA ASN A 76 -3.89 -10.83 -2.48
C ASN A 76 -3.12 -10.10 -3.60
N ALA A 77 -3.83 -9.47 -4.54
CA ALA A 77 -3.22 -8.77 -5.65
C ALA A 77 -3.50 -7.27 -5.58
N LEU A 78 -2.43 -6.48 -5.70
CA LEU A 78 -2.47 -5.04 -5.85
C LEU A 78 -2.35 -4.72 -7.34
N HIS A 79 -3.44 -4.23 -7.93
CA HIS A 79 -3.49 -3.79 -9.31
C HIS A 79 -3.23 -2.29 -9.40
N ILE A 80 -2.31 -1.93 -10.28
CA ILE A 80 -1.84 -0.56 -10.46
C ILE A 80 -1.99 -0.22 -11.93
N SER A 81 -2.55 0.95 -12.21
CA SER A 81 -2.64 1.51 -13.57
C SER A 81 -2.28 2.98 -13.53
N SER A 82 -1.64 3.48 -14.57
CA SER A 82 -1.18 4.87 -14.64
C SER A 82 -1.47 5.48 -16.00
N LEU A 83 -2.05 6.68 -15.96
CA LEU A 83 -2.22 7.58 -17.07
C LEU A 83 -1.27 8.76 -16.89
N GLY A 84 -0.74 9.31 -17.97
CA GLY A 84 0.16 10.45 -17.93
C GLY A 84 -0.30 11.57 -18.84
N TRP A 85 -0.10 12.81 -18.42
CA TRP A 85 -0.44 14.02 -19.18
C TRP A 85 0.76 14.93 -19.28
N ALA A 86 0.99 15.48 -20.47
CA ALA A 86 2.03 16.48 -20.71
C ALA A 86 1.51 17.54 -21.69
N PRO A 87 1.18 18.77 -21.23
CA PRO A 87 0.63 19.82 -22.08
C PRO A 87 1.49 20.13 -23.30
N SER A 88 2.82 20.09 -23.16
CA SER A 88 3.75 20.33 -24.26
C SER A 88 3.67 19.32 -25.40
N ALA A 89 3.06 18.16 -25.19
CA ALA A 89 2.90 17.13 -26.23
C ALA A 89 1.50 17.12 -26.88
N LEU A 90 0.60 18.03 -26.48
CA LEU A 90 -0.79 18.05 -26.97
C LEU A 90 -1.02 18.94 -28.20
N SER A 91 -0.05 19.77 -28.61
CA SER A 91 -0.24 20.72 -29.70
C SER A 91 0.23 20.16 -31.04
N PRO A 92 -0.49 20.36 -32.16
CA PRO A 92 0.00 19.94 -33.47
C PRO A 92 1.37 20.56 -33.79
N GLY A 93 2.35 19.72 -34.18
CA GLY A 93 3.73 20.15 -34.44
C GLY A 93 4.58 20.34 -33.18
N SER A 94 4.06 20.03 -31.98
CA SER A 94 4.86 19.94 -30.77
C SER A 94 5.70 18.66 -30.74
N GLY A 95 6.65 18.61 -29.81
CA GLY A 95 7.40 17.39 -29.51
C GLY A 95 6.54 16.27 -28.93
N SER A 96 7.16 15.11 -28.72
CA SER A 96 6.58 13.95 -28.05
C SER A 96 6.97 13.87 -26.57
N ALA A 97 6.12 13.24 -25.77
CA ALA A 97 6.38 12.93 -24.37
C ALA A 97 6.63 11.43 -24.20
N VAL A 98 7.75 11.07 -23.55
CA VAL A 98 8.00 9.71 -23.06
C VAL A 98 7.77 9.71 -21.56
N LEU A 99 6.78 8.95 -21.12
CA LEU A 99 6.33 8.86 -19.73
C LEU A 99 6.58 7.45 -19.22
N ASN A 100 7.22 7.32 -18.05
CA ASN A 100 7.43 6.02 -17.42
C ASN A 100 7.04 6.07 -15.95
N MET A 101 6.60 4.93 -15.42
CA MET A 101 6.23 4.78 -14.02
C MET A 101 6.84 3.51 -13.45
N ARG A 102 7.39 3.62 -12.24
CA ARG A 102 7.84 2.50 -11.42
C ARG A 102 7.08 2.52 -10.10
N ALA A 103 6.64 1.36 -9.65
CA ALA A 103 6.02 1.16 -8.35
C ALA A 103 6.89 0.26 -7.48
N GLU A 104 7.08 0.63 -6.21
CA GLU A 104 7.82 -0.13 -5.21
C GLU A 104 6.89 -0.40 -4.02
N LEU A 105 6.65 -1.68 -3.72
CA LEU A 105 5.99 -2.11 -2.49
C LEU A 105 7.03 -2.28 -1.39
N LYS A 106 6.80 -1.66 -0.25
CA LYS A 106 7.72 -1.66 0.89
C LYS A 106 7.00 -1.99 2.19
N ASP A 107 7.71 -2.63 3.11
CA ASP A 107 7.38 -2.73 4.52
C ASP A 107 8.41 -1.92 5.31
N GLY A 108 8.00 -0.77 5.84
CA GLY A 108 8.91 0.26 6.32
C GLY A 108 9.97 0.64 5.28
N ASN A 109 11.24 0.39 5.58
CA ASN A 109 12.38 0.64 4.67
C ASN A 109 12.74 -0.56 3.78
N GLN A 110 12.14 -1.73 4.01
CA GLN A 110 12.43 -2.94 3.26
C GLN A 110 11.67 -2.95 1.93
N LEU A 111 12.38 -3.10 0.82
CA LEU A 111 11.78 -3.33 -0.48
C LEU A 111 11.27 -4.77 -0.56
N ILE A 112 9.97 -4.94 -0.78
CA ILE A 112 9.35 -6.25 -1.03
C ILE A 112 9.41 -6.57 -2.52
N GLN A 113 8.89 -5.66 -3.35
CA GLN A 113 8.83 -5.84 -4.79
C GLN A 113 8.91 -4.48 -5.50
N ALA A 114 9.55 -4.46 -6.66
CA ALA A 114 9.53 -3.32 -7.57
C ALA A 114 9.07 -3.76 -8.96
N VAL A 115 8.28 -2.94 -9.63
CA VAL A 115 7.76 -3.20 -10.97
C VAL A 115 7.72 -1.92 -11.80
N VAL A 116 8.09 -2.04 -13.07
CA VAL A 116 7.87 -0.99 -14.07
C VAL A 116 6.49 -1.22 -14.67
N LEU A 117 5.69 -0.16 -14.79
CA LEU A 117 4.39 -0.28 -15.42
C LEU A 117 4.57 -0.38 -16.93
N GLU A 118 3.92 -1.38 -17.53
CA GLU A 118 4.01 -1.63 -18.97
C GLU A 118 2.65 -1.38 -19.63
N ASN A 119 2.67 -0.75 -20.80
CA ASN A 119 1.50 -0.61 -21.65
C ASN A 119 1.50 -1.69 -22.75
N SER A 120 1.50 -2.95 -22.32
CA SER A 120 1.46 -4.14 -23.18
C SER A 120 0.12 -4.87 -23.02
N GLY A 121 -0.27 -5.68 -24.02
CA GLY A 121 -1.51 -6.46 -23.98
C GLY A 121 -2.79 -5.68 -24.32
N ILE A 122 -3.95 -6.31 -24.09
CA ILE A 122 -5.27 -5.72 -24.37
C ILE A 122 -5.78 -5.07 -23.09
N ASN A 123 -5.82 -3.74 -23.05
CA ASN A 123 -6.29 -2.98 -21.90
C ASN A 123 -7.35 -1.96 -22.33
N ALA A 124 -8.38 -1.80 -21.51
CA ALA A 124 -9.37 -0.75 -21.67
C ALA A 124 -8.89 0.49 -20.89
N TRP A 125 -8.41 1.49 -21.62
CA TRP A 125 -8.08 2.79 -21.06
C TRP A 125 -9.29 3.73 -21.17
N PRO A 126 -9.48 4.65 -20.22
CA PRO A 126 -10.45 5.72 -20.39
C PRO A 126 -10.19 6.48 -21.69
N ASP A 127 -11.26 6.83 -22.41
CA ASP A 127 -11.20 7.65 -23.62
C ASP A 127 -11.07 9.13 -23.24
N ASP A 128 -9.89 9.51 -22.76
CA ASP A 128 -9.54 10.90 -22.42
C ASP A 128 -8.38 11.37 -23.32
N PRO A 129 -8.63 12.29 -24.27
CA PRO A 129 -7.62 12.74 -25.23
C PRO A 129 -6.46 13.53 -24.59
N GLN A 130 -6.60 13.96 -23.32
CA GLN A 130 -5.53 14.64 -22.61
C GLN A 130 -4.52 13.65 -22.02
N TYR A 131 -4.94 12.42 -21.71
CA TYR A 131 -4.13 11.47 -20.98
C TYR A 131 -3.68 10.31 -21.85
N THR A 132 -2.38 10.04 -21.82
CA THR A 132 -1.78 8.90 -22.50
C THR A 132 -1.59 7.74 -21.52
N PRO A 133 -1.99 6.51 -21.90
CA PRO A 133 -1.65 5.31 -21.15
C PRO A 133 -0.14 5.15 -20.92
N VAL A 134 0.26 5.11 -19.65
CA VAL A 134 1.65 4.86 -19.26
C VAL A 134 1.88 3.36 -19.10
N GLY A 135 0.93 2.69 -18.45
CA GLY A 135 0.96 1.25 -18.28
C GLY A 135 0.28 0.78 -17.01
N HIS A 136 0.36 -0.52 -16.78
CA HIS A 136 -0.21 -1.18 -15.63
C HIS A 136 0.76 -2.23 -15.08
N ALA A 137 0.52 -2.64 -13.84
CA ALA A 137 1.26 -3.70 -13.19
C ALA A 137 0.39 -4.38 -12.13
N THR A 138 0.74 -5.61 -11.78
CA THR A 138 0.15 -6.31 -10.63
C THR A 138 1.28 -6.74 -9.71
N ILE A 139 1.16 -6.41 -8.43
CA ILE A 139 2.07 -6.78 -7.36
C ILE A 139 1.33 -7.79 -6.47
N ARG A 140 1.99 -8.90 -6.09
CA ARG A 140 1.42 -9.81 -5.10
C ARG A 140 1.67 -9.25 -3.71
N LEU A 141 0.61 -9.13 -2.94
CA LEU A 141 0.69 -8.75 -1.54
C LEU A 141 1.10 -9.97 -0.70
N PRO A 142 1.88 -9.78 0.38
CA PRO A 142 2.14 -10.82 1.36
C PRO A 142 0.83 -11.22 2.08
N GLU A 143 0.90 -12.22 2.95
CA GLU A 143 -0.21 -12.54 3.84
C GLU A 143 -0.45 -11.38 4.82
N PRO A 144 -1.68 -10.89 5.00
CA PRO A 144 -1.98 -9.82 5.93
C PRO A 144 -1.75 -10.28 7.38
N GLN A 145 -0.91 -9.57 8.12
CA GLN A 145 -0.73 -9.76 9.55
C GLN A 145 -1.20 -8.52 10.31
N PRO A 146 -1.73 -8.68 11.54
CA PRO A 146 -2.02 -7.55 12.41
C PRO A 146 -0.78 -6.65 12.54
N ASP A 147 -1.01 -5.35 12.65
CA ASP A 147 0.02 -4.30 12.77
C ASP A 147 0.99 -4.14 11.57
N THR A 148 0.79 -4.87 10.47
CA THR A 148 1.57 -4.67 9.25
C THR A 148 1.10 -3.41 8.52
N THR A 149 2.04 -2.50 8.24
CA THR A 149 1.78 -1.32 7.40
C THR A 149 2.67 -1.37 6.18
N LEU A 150 2.06 -1.57 5.01
CA LEU A 150 2.78 -1.51 3.74
C LEU A 150 2.72 -0.10 3.17
N SER A 151 3.72 0.25 2.36
CA SER A 151 3.72 1.48 1.58
C SER A 151 3.98 1.19 0.11
N LEU A 152 3.26 1.91 -0.73
CA LEU A 152 3.44 1.90 -2.18
C LEU A 152 4.10 3.21 -2.60
N HIS A 153 5.32 3.12 -3.10
CA HIS A 153 6.09 4.25 -3.58
C HIS A 153 6.09 4.28 -5.11
N PHE A 154 5.50 5.34 -5.67
CA PHE A 154 5.52 5.64 -7.09
C PHE A 154 6.68 6.54 -7.44
N GLN A 155 7.34 6.24 -8.54
CA GLN A 155 8.34 7.09 -9.15
C GLN A 155 8.04 7.25 -10.64
N GLY A 156 7.66 8.47 -11.02
CA GLY A 156 7.35 8.83 -12.40
C GLY A 156 8.51 9.61 -13.04
N THR A 157 8.77 9.35 -14.32
CA THR A 157 9.75 10.10 -15.12
C THR A 157 9.15 10.58 -16.44
N PHE A 158 9.75 11.63 -16.98
CA PHE A 158 9.32 12.29 -18.20
C PHE A 158 10.51 12.72 -19.04
N ILE A 159 10.38 12.56 -20.35
CA ILE A 159 11.29 13.13 -21.34
C ILE A 159 10.44 13.82 -22.40
N TYR A 160 10.65 15.12 -22.59
CA TYR A 160 10.10 15.84 -23.73
C TYR A 160 11.12 15.81 -24.88
N GLN A 161 10.68 15.48 -26.08
CA GLN A 161 11.54 15.31 -27.25
C GLN A 161 10.97 16.06 -28.45
N THR A 162 11.80 16.84 -29.13
CA THR A 162 11.48 17.59 -30.35
C THR A 162 12.51 17.24 -31.42
N SER A 163 12.32 17.73 -32.65
CA SER A 163 13.37 17.66 -33.68
C SER A 163 14.64 18.42 -33.28
N SER A 164 14.51 19.43 -32.41
CA SER A 164 15.57 20.36 -32.03
C SER A 164 16.38 19.87 -30.81
N GLY A 165 15.89 18.86 -30.09
CA GLY A 165 16.52 18.32 -28.89
C GLY A 165 15.53 17.71 -27.91
N SER A 166 16.03 17.34 -26.72
CA SER A 166 15.20 16.77 -25.64
C SER A 166 15.49 17.43 -24.30
N VAL A 167 14.53 17.38 -23.40
CA VAL A 167 14.70 17.82 -22.01
C VAL A 167 14.06 16.86 -21.03
N THR A 168 14.70 16.74 -19.87
CA THR A 168 14.15 16.09 -18.70
C THR A 168 13.85 17.15 -17.62
N PRO A 169 12.85 16.93 -16.76
CA PRO A 169 12.57 17.82 -15.66
C PRO A 169 13.74 17.89 -14.67
N MET A 170 13.76 18.94 -13.84
CA MET A 170 14.68 19.02 -12.71
C MET A 170 13.86 19.27 -11.43
N PRO A 171 13.80 18.32 -10.48
CA PRO A 171 14.41 16.97 -10.51
C PRO A 171 13.86 16.06 -11.63
N PRO A 172 14.63 15.04 -12.07
CA PRO A 172 14.30 14.19 -13.23
C PRO A 172 13.14 13.23 -12.99
N SER A 173 12.67 13.12 -11.75
CA SER A 173 11.53 12.29 -11.38
C SER A 173 10.69 12.97 -10.32
N THR A 174 9.41 12.63 -10.31
CA THR A 174 8.48 12.92 -9.24
C THR A 174 8.12 11.63 -8.51
N SER A 175 7.82 11.72 -7.22
CA SER A 175 7.43 10.55 -6.44
C SER A 175 6.29 10.82 -5.48
N LYS A 176 5.56 9.76 -5.15
CA LYS A 176 4.50 9.78 -4.14
C LYS A 176 4.49 8.46 -3.40
N MET A 177 4.28 8.53 -2.10
CA MET A 177 4.05 7.37 -1.25
C MET A 177 2.59 7.32 -0.82
N ILE A 178 2.03 6.12 -0.76
CA ILE A 178 0.68 5.84 -0.27
C ILE A 178 0.78 4.70 0.73
N SER A 179 0.03 4.79 1.84
CA SER A 179 -0.06 3.73 2.83
C SER A 179 -1.12 2.71 2.44
N ILE A 180 -0.82 1.43 2.64
CA ILE A 180 -1.76 0.30 2.53
C ILE A 180 -1.88 -0.30 3.93
N GLN A 181 -3.09 -0.28 4.48
CA GLN A 181 -3.35 -0.72 5.84
C GLN A 181 -3.94 -2.12 5.87
N VAL A 182 -3.71 -2.85 6.96
CA VAL A 182 -4.42 -4.08 7.26
C VAL A 182 -5.60 -3.76 8.17
N VAL A 183 -6.78 -4.29 7.83
CA VAL A 183 -7.99 -4.17 8.66
C VAL A 183 -8.53 -5.56 8.97
N ALA A 184 -9.15 -5.72 10.14
CA ALA A 184 -9.93 -6.91 10.46
C ALA A 184 -11.25 -6.85 9.68
N LYS A 185 -11.68 -8.01 9.17
CA LYS A 185 -12.88 -8.17 8.35
C LYS A 185 -14.13 -8.44 9.18
#